data_AF-E0ID78-F1
#
_entry.id   AF-E0ID78-F1
#
_cell.length_a   1.000
_cell.length_b   1.000
_cell.length_c   1.000
_cell.angle_alpha   90.00
_cell.angle_beta   90.00
_cell.angle_gamma   90.00
#
_symmetry.space_group_name_H-M   'P 1'
#
loop_
_entity.id
_entity.type
_entity.pdbx_description
1 polymer ?
#
loop_
_entity_poly.entity_id
_entity_poly.type
_entity_poly.pdbx_seq_one_letter_code
_entity_poly.pdbx_strand_id
1 'polypeptide(L)'
;MSLTLNEKDKRSLAALIQARMEEHISRFPFARYPIEPVEEWKRIFYDPISITPTTLKQSLSWHFGSWQRKDLALAHRKVISTIVVNWSEYIKNPYSLTDSLQFWQQKLPNWKTGFNAVAFLLHLTRPDSIELVDHHRLQAMTELLKEIKHKEAEQTFSLTLTDLECYSSFFRAVMPKLPFGLRNRILLDRFLKAYGNRCAYKNTHADYRTIEPEITTFSWNSFSAKHFDLTKITLRSNADILFACLLLSLDSHPNTLDGLTIGQIIERLPLGTANICNPASFNYAMIALFGNQKGRDYIHFENSTLTEAFTKQANQSTRNMRFYIHHSSERAILNPKYLRI
;
A
#
# COMPACT_ATOMS: atom_id res chain seq x y z
N MET A 1 18.43 -21.01 -14.84
CA MET A 1 19.65 -20.17 -14.93
C MET A 1 19.39 -18.92 -14.12
N SER A 2 20.31 -18.53 -13.24
CA SER A 2 20.18 -17.29 -12.46
C SER A 2 20.81 -16.11 -13.21
N LEU A 3 20.09 -14.99 -13.28
CA LEU A 3 20.62 -13.70 -13.75
C LEU A 3 21.91 -13.38 -12.98
N THR A 4 22.96 -13.01 -13.72
CA THR A 4 24.26 -12.61 -13.14
C THR A 4 24.58 -11.19 -13.54
N LEU A 5 24.56 -10.27 -12.57
CA LEU A 5 24.91 -8.86 -12.76
C LEU A 5 26.34 -8.60 -12.27
N ASN A 6 27.16 -7.94 -13.09
CA ASN A 6 28.48 -7.47 -12.64
C ASN A 6 28.34 -6.15 -11.83
N GLU A 7 29.41 -5.71 -11.17
CA GLU A 7 29.37 -4.48 -10.34
C GLU A 7 29.11 -3.19 -11.12
N LYS A 8 29.40 -3.15 -12.43
CA LYS A 8 29.04 -2.03 -13.29
C LYS A 8 27.53 -2.02 -13.52
N ASP A 9 26.93 -3.16 -13.88
CA ASP A 9 25.49 -3.29 -14.12
C ASP A 9 24.68 -2.94 -12.87
N LYS A 10 25.08 -3.46 -11.70
CA LYS A 10 24.42 -3.16 -10.42
C LYS A 10 24.42 -1.66 -10.11
N ARG A 11 25.55 -0.97 -10.34
CA ARG A 11 25.66 0.48 -10.13
C ARG A 11 24.83 1.27 -11.14
N SER A 12 24.85 0.88 -12.41
CA SER A 12 24.04 1.52 -13.46
C SER A 12 22.54 1.37 -13.19
N LEU A 13 22.08 0.19 -12.78
CA LEU A 13 20.68 -0.05 -12.38
C LEU A 13 20.29 0.80 -11.18
N ALA A 14 21.13 0.83 -10.13
CA ALA A 14 20.86 1.62 -8.93
C ALA A 14 20.73 3.12 -9.26
N ALA A 15 21.65 3.67 -10.07
CA ALA A 15 21.60 5.06 -10.51
C ALA A 15 20.35 5.37 -11.34
N LEU A 16 19.97 4.47 -12.26
CA LEU A 16 18.77 4.60 -13.09
C LEU A 16 17.49 4.60 -12.24
N ILE A 17 17.38 3.65 -11.31
CA ILE A 17 16.25 3.53 -10.40
C ILE A 17 16.15 4.77 -9.50
N GLN A 18 17.27 5.23 -8.94
CA GLN A 18 17.31 6.45 -8.13
C GLN A 18 16.83 7.67 -8.91
N ALA A 19 17.29 7.83 -10.16
CA ALA A 19 16.91 8.98 -11.00
C ALA A 19 15.42 9.04 -11.32
N ARG A 20 14.71 7.91 -11.30
CA ARG A 20 13.28 7.81 -11.66
C ARG A 20 12.36 7.49 -10.50
N MET A 21 12.92 7.35 -9.30
CA MET A 21 12.19 6.90 -8.11
C MET A 21 10.96 7.77 -7.86
N GLU A 22 11.18 9.08 -7.76
CA GLU A 22 10.14 10.06 -7.44
C GLU A 22 9.05 10.12 -8.50
N GLU A 23 9.42 10.11 -9.80
CA GLU A 23 8.46 10.17 -10.91
C GLU A 23 7.43 9.04 -10.84
N HIS A 24 7.88 7.82 -10.56
CA HIS A 24 7.00 6.65 -10.56
C HIS A 24 6.30 6.45 -9.23
N ILE A 25 6.98 6.64 -8.10
CA ILE A 25 6.37 6.47 -6.78
C ILE A 25 5.31 7.54 -6.52
N SER A 26 5.58 8.80 -6.86
CA SER A 26 4.62 9.89 -6.63
C SER A 26 3.31 9.71 -7.42
N ARG A 27 3.28 8.89 -8.48
CA ARG A 27 2.06 8.57 -9.24
C ARG A 27 1.39 7.27 -8.77
N PHE A 28 2.03 6.54 -7.87
CA PHE A 28 1.63 5.20 -7.47
C PHE A 28 1.03 5.21 -6.05
N PRO A 29 -0.31 5.06 -5.92
CA PRO A 29 -1.01 5.27 -4.67
C PRO A 29 -0.64 4.22 -3.62
N PHE A 30 -0.04 4.67 -2.52
CA PHE A 30 0.32 3.84 -1.35
C PHE A 30 -0.84 2.93 -0.91
N ALA A 31 -2.05 3.49 -0.76
CA ALA A 31 -3.22 2.77 -0.27
C ALA A 31 -3.67 1.57 -1.13
N ARG A 32 -3.21 1.43 -2.37
CA ARG A 32 -3.49 0.21 -3.16
C ARG A 32 -2.59 -0.96 -2.79
N TYR A 33 -1.38 -0.67 -2.31
CA TYR A 33 -0.33 -1.64 -2.02
C TYR A 33 0.46 -1.25 -0.76
N PRO A 34 -0.21 -1.13 0.41
CA PRO A 34 0.51 -0.92 1.67
C PRO A 34 1.37 -2.15 1.98
N ILE A 35 2.53 -1.94 2.58
CA ILE A 35 3.51 -3.01 2.82
C ILE A 35 3.20 -3.81 4.08
N GLU A 36 2.54 -3.17 5.05
CA GLU A 36 2.37 -3.69 6.40
C GLU A 36 1.53 -4.98 6.45
N PRO A 37 0.43 -5.13 5.67
CA PRO A 37 -0.26 -6.41 5.58
C PRO A 37 0.62 -7.54 5.04
N VAL A 38 1.56 -7.25 4.14
CA VAL A 38 2.46 -8.26 3.57
C VAL A 38 3.47 -8.75 4.60
N GLU A 39 4.06 -7.83 5.36
CA GLU A 39 4.99 -8.20 6.44
C GLU A 39 4.27 -9.01 7.52
N GLU A 40 3.02 -8.68 7.83
CA GLU A 40 2.19 -9.51 8.71
C GLU A 40 1.97 -10.92 8.13
N TRP A 41 1.57 -11.01 6.87
CA TRP A 41 1.30 -12.29 6.25
C TRP A 41 2.55 -13.15 6.09
N LYS A 42 3.75 -12.59 5.87
CA LYS A 42 4.98 -13.38 5.90
C LYS A 42 5.15 -14.13 7.22
N ARG A 43 4.80 -13.49 8.35
CA ARG A 43 4.84 -14.13 9.67
C ARG A 43 3.77 -15.21 9.82
N ILE A 44 2.54 -14.91 9.38
CA ILE A 44 1.40 -15.84 9.48
C ILE A 44 1.58 -17.06 8.56
N PHE A 45 2.07 -16.86 7.33
CA PHE A 45 2.30 -17.92 6.34
C PHE A 45 3.56 -18.77 6.60
N TYR A 46 4.30 -18.48 7.68
CA TYR A 46 5.37 -19.35 8.17
C TYR A 46 4.83 -20.73 8.58
N ASP A 47 3.58 -20.79 9.08
CA ASP A 47 2.85 -22.04 9.28
C ASP A 47 1.65 -22.11 8.30
N PRO A 48 1.85 -22.68 7.09
CA PRO A 48 0.80 -22.80 6.08
C PRO A 48 -0.46 -23.55 6.54
N ILE A 49 -0.33 -24.41 7.56
CA ILE A 49 -1.44 -25.21 8.09
C ILE A 49 -2.41 -24.34 8.90
N SER A 50 -1.91 -23.30 9.56
CA SER A 50 -2.71 -22.35 10.34
C SER A 50 -3.55 -21.38 9.48
N ILE A 51 -3.33 -21.36 8.16
CA ILE A 51 -3.93 -20.36 7.28
C ILE A 51 -5.42 -20.60 7.07
N THR A 52 -6.22 -19.66 7.56
CA THR A 52 -7.68 -19.68 7.34
C THR A 52 -8.05 -19.27 5.90
N PRO A 53 -9.20 -19.72 5.38
CA PRO A 53 -9.73 -19.26 4.10
C PRO A 53 -9.90 -17.74 4.03
N THR A 54 -10.20 -17.08 5.16
CA THR A 54 -10.35 -15.62 5.23
C THR A 54 -9.01 -14.92 5.03
N THR A 55 -7.96 -15.36 5.73
CA THR A 55 -6.59 -14.84 5.59
C THR A 55 -6.11 -14.98 4.15
N LEU A 56 -6.31 -16.15 3.54
CA LEU A 56 -5.92 -16.42 2.16
C LEU A 56 -6.67 -15.55 1.14
N LYS A 57 -7.98 -15.35 1.32
CA LYS A 57 -8.77 -14.44 0.48
C LYS A 57 -8.28 -12.99 0.62
N GLN A 58 -7.98 -12.55 1.83
CA GLN A 58 -7.52 -11.19 2.09
C GLN A 58 -6.15 -10.93 1.46
N SER A 59 -5.20 -11.85 1.64
CA SER A 59 -3.85 -11.71 1.09
C SER A 59 -3.85 -11.68 -0.44
N LEU A 60 -4.60 -12.60 -1.07
CA LEU A 60 -4.73 -12.60 -2.53
C LEU A 60 -5.50 -11.39 -3.07
N SER A 61 -6.50 -10.88 -2.33
CA SER A 61 -7.20 -9.64 -2.72
C SER A 61 -6.26 -8.44 -2.70
N TRP A 62 -5.35 -8.36 -1.72
CA TRP A 62 -4.28 -7.35 -1.70
C TRP A 62 -3.38 -7.47 -2.91
N HIS A 63 -2.94 -8.69 -3.26
CA HIS A 63 -2.07 -8.93 -4.41
C HIS A 63 -2.68 -8.38 -5.72
N PHE A 64 -3.98 -8.57 -5.89
CA PHE A 64 -4.73 -8.03 -7.03
C PHE A 64 -5.15 -6.55 -6.88
N GLY A 65 -4.53 -5.79 -5.97
CA GLY A 65 -4.73 -4.35 -5.80
C GLY A 65 -6.08 -3.98 -5.20
N SER A 66 -6.75 -4.92 -4.52
CA SER A 66 -8.08 -4.77 -3.92
C SER A 66 -8.02 -4.78 -2.39
N TRP A 67 -6.92 -4.32 -1.80
CA TRP A 67 -6.77 -4.20 -0.35
C TRP A 67 -7.90 -3.35 0.26
N GLN A 68 -8.61 -3.91 1.23
CA GLN A 68 -9.80 -3.33 1.87
C GLN A 68 -10.91 -2.90 0.89
N ARG A 69 -10.95 -3.43 -0.34
CA ARG A 69 -12.00 -3.16 -1.34
C ARG A 69 -12.85 -4.40 -1.54
N LYS A 70 -14.14 -4.20 -1.84
CA LYS A 70 -15.09 -5.29 -2.08
C LYS A 70 -15.07 -5.78 -3.53
N ASP A 71 -14.68 -4.90 -4.45
CA ASP A 71 -14.74 -5.18 -5.88
C ASP A 71 -13.45 -5.78 -6.38
N LEU A 72 -13.58 -6.92 -7.06
CA LEU A 72 -12.48 -7.63 -7.69
C LEU A 72 -12.98 -8.19 -9.03
N ALA A 73 -12.14 -8.12 -10.07
CA ALA A 73 -12.47 -8.66 -11.38
C ALA A 73 -12.83 -10.15 -11.30
N LEU A 74 -13.79 -10.59 -12.14
CA LEU A 74 -14.29 -11.97 -12.11
C LEU A 74 -13.16 -13.01 -12.27
N ALA A 75 -12.19 -12.74 -13.14
CA ALA A 75 -11.05 -13.62 -13.35
C ALA A 75 -10.21 -13.82 -12.07
N HIS A 76 -9.95 -12.74 -11.34
CA HIS A 76 -9.22 -12.80 -10.07
C HIS A 76 -10.04 -13.53 -9.00
N ARG A 77 -11.36 -13.28 -8.91
CA ARG A 77 -12.25 -14.00 -7.99
C ARG A 77 -12.22 -15.51 -8.22
N LYS A 78 -12.23 -15.95 -9.49
CA LYS A 78 -12.12 -17.38 -9.85
C LYS A 78 -10.79 -17.97 -9.38
N VAL A 79 -9.66 -17.30 -9.64
CA VAL A 79 -8.33 -17.74 -9.16
C VAL A 79 -8.32 -17.86 -7.63
N ILE A 80 -8.76 -16.84 -6.90
CA ILE A 80 -8.81 -16.88 -5.42
C ILE A 80 -9.66 -18.06 -4.94
N SER A 81 -10.85 -18.23 -5.51
CA SER A 81 -11.76 -19.32 -5.11
C SER A 81 -11.12 -20.69 -5.33
N THR A 82 -10.45 -20.90 -6.47
CA THR A 82 -9.74 -22.14 -6.76
C THR A 82 -8.60 -22.39 -5.77
N ILE A 83 -7.81 -21.36 -5.43
CA ILE A 83 -6.73 -21.49 -4.45
C ILE A 83 -7.31 -21.86 -3.08
N VAL A 84 -8.36 -21.17 -2.63
CA VAL A 84 -8.99 -21.44 -1.33
C VAL A 84 -9.52 -22.87 -1.23
N VAL A 85 -10.17 -23.38 -2.29
CA VAL A 85 -10.70 -24.75 -2.31
C VAL A 85 -9.59 -25.80 -2.26
N ASN A 86 -8.47 -25.57 -2.93
CA ASN A 86 -7.37 -26.53 -3.04
C ASN A 86 -6.26 -26.32 -2.00
N TRP A 87 -6.37 -25.32 -1.12
CA TRP A 87 -5.32 -24.99 -0.15
C TRP A 87 -5.04 -26.14 0.81
N SER A 88 -6.08 -26.81 1.32
CA SER A 88 -5.93 -27.93 2.26
C SER A 88 -5.28 -29.17 1.62
N GLU A 89 -5.41 -29.36 0.31
CA GLU A 89 -4.69 -30.39 -0.45
C GLU A 89 -3.23 -29.98 -0.63
N TYR A 90 -2.98 -28.71 -0.97
CA TYR A 90 -1.64 -28.17 -1.20
C TYR A 90 -0.74 -28.28 0.04
N ILE A 91 -1.23 -27.91 1.22
CA ILE A 91 -0.41 -27.88 2.45
C ILE A 91 -0.10 -29.27 3.04
N LYS A 92 -0.78 -30.32 2.58
CA LYS A 92 -0.53 -31.70 3.07
C LYS A 92 0.79 -32.28 2.58
N ASN A 93 1.36 -31.70 1.53
CA ASN A 93 2.57 -32.21 0.91
C ASN A 93 3.69 -31.16 0.98
N PRO A 94 4.92 -31.53 1.35
CA PRO A 94 6.07 -30.64 1.28
C PRO A 94 6.53 -30.50 -0.18
N TYR A 95 5.84 -29.68 -0.96
CA TYR A 95 6.19 -29.46 -2.37
C TYR A 95 7.53 -28.72 -2.52
N SER A 96 8.40 -29.13 -3.44
CA SER A 96 9.50 -28.26 -3.90
C SER A 96 8.92 -27.01 -4.61
N LEU A 97 9.72 -25.98 -4.89
CA LEU A 97 9.22 -24.80 -5.62
C LEU A 97 8.66 -25.16 -7.01
N THR A 98 9.33 -26.09 -7.70
CA THR A 98 8.88 -26.62 -8.99
C THR A 98 7.55 -27.34 -8.85
N ASP A 99 7.43 -28.24 -7.88
CA ASP A 99 6.21 -29.02 -7.69
C ASP A 99 5.05 -28.13 -7.24
N SER A 100 5.32 -27.09 -6.43
CA SER A 100 4.32 -26.09 -6.07
C SER A 100 3.74 -25.39 -7.30
N LEU A 101 4.60 -24.95 -8.23
CA LEU A 101 4.13 -24.31 -9.46
C LEU A 101 3.33 -25.28 -10.34
N GLN A 102 3.80 -26.51 -10.50
CA GLN A 102 3.10 -27.52 -11.28
C GLN A 102 1.73 -27.87 -10.68
N PHE A 103 1.65 -28.05 -9.36
CA PHE A 103 0.39 -28.29 -8.64
C PHE A 103 -0.62 -27.18 -8.96
N TRP A 104 -0.22 -25.92 -8.79
CA TRP A 104 -1.14 -24.82 -9.04
C TRP A 104 -1.46 -24.61 -10.52
N GLN A 105 -0.53 -24.87 -11.42
CA GLN A 105 -0.75 -24.77 -12.86
C GLN A 105 -1.82 -25.76 -13.34
N GLN A 106 -1.86 -26.96 -12.77
CA GLN A 106 -2.88 -27.97 -13.07
C GLN A 106 -4.27 -27.60 -12.52
N LYS A 107 -4.34 -26.91 -11.38
CA LYS A 107 -5.61 -26.56 -10.72
C LYS A 107 -6.22 -25.26 -11.25
N LEU A 108 -5.40 -24.29 -11.65
CA LEU A 108 -5.86 -22.92 -11.93
C LEU A 108 -6.40 -22.78 -13.36
N PRO A 109 -7.55 -22.08 -13.55
CA PRO A 109 -8.21 -21.99 -14.84
C PRO A 109 -7.49 -21.09 -15.86
N ASN A 110 -6.63 -20.20 -15.39
CA ASN A 110 -5.85 -19.28 -16.24
C ASN A 110 -4.47 -19.11 -15.60
N TRP A 111 -3.44 -19.65 -16.24
CA TRP A 111 -2.09 -19.60 -15.68
C TRP A 111 -1.47 -18.20 -15.68
N LYS A 112 -1.83 -17.30 -16.61
CA LYS A 112 -1.27 -15.94 -16.62
C LYS A 112 -1.63 -15.16 -15.35
N THR A 113 -2.90 -15.21 -14.96
CA THR A 113 -3.37 -14.59 -13.71
C THR A 113 -2.98 -15.44 -12.51
N GLY A 114 -3.07 -16.76 -12.64
CA GLY A 114 -2.74 -17.72 -11.60
C GLY A 114 -1.29 -17.64 -11.15
N PHE A 115 -0.34 -17.51 -12.08
CA PHE A 115 1.09 -17.42 -11.82
C PHE A 115 1.41 -16.29 -10.85
N ASN A 116 0.85 -15.09 -11.06
CA ASN A 116 1.10 -13.96 -10.15
C ASN A 116 0.62 -14.25 -8.72
N ALA A 117 -0.57 -14.86 -8.58
CA ALA A 117 -1.11 -15.26 -7.28
C ALA A 117 -0.24 -16.34 -6.61
N VAL A 118 0.22 -17.33 -7.37
CA VAL A 118 1.07 -18.41 -6.86
C VAL A 118 2.45 -17.88 -6.48
N ALA A 119 3.06 -17.03 -7.31
CA ALA A 119 4.32 -16.35 -7.01
C ALA A 119 4.23 -15.56 -5.70
N PHE A 120 3.11 -14.86 -5.48
CA PHE A 120 2.84 -14.17 -4.22
C PHE A 120 2.72 -15.13 -3.02
N LEU A 121 2.02 -16.26 -3.16
CA LEU A 121 1.93 -17.25 -2.08
C LEU A 121 3.29 -17.90 -1.77
N LEU A 122 4.10 -18.16 -2.79
CA LEU A 122 5.47 -18.65 -2.62
C LEU A 122 6.33 -17.61 -1.92
N HIS A 123 6.18 -16.32 -2.23
CA HIS A 123 6.84 -15.25 -1.49
C HIS A 123 6.42 -15.21 -0.01
N LEU A 124 5.13 -15.42 0.30
CA LEU A 124 4.66 -15.42 1.69
C LEU A 124 5.14 -16.64 2.49
N THR A 125 5.17 -17.82 1.85
CA THR A 125 5.56 -19.08 2.51
C THR A 125 7.07 -19.33 2.53
N ARG A 126 7.81 -18.72 1.60
CA ARG A 126 9.27 -18.86 1.44
C ARG A 126 9.93 -17.50 1.12
N PRO A 127 9.80 -16.49 2.00
CA PRO A 127 10.29 -15.14 1.73
C PRO A 127 11.81 -15.09 1.51
N ASP A 128 12.57 -16.02 2.09
CA ASP A 128 14.02 -16.12 1.92
C ASP A 128 14.43 -16.76 0.59
N SER A 129 13.53 -17.49 -0.08
CA SER A 129 13.79 -18.10 -1.38
C SER A 129 13.30 -17.24 -2.54
N ILE A 130 12.09 -16.68 -2.43
CA ILE A 130 11.40 -16.01 -3.53
C ILE A 130 11.04 -14.59 -3.12
N GLU A 131 11.50 -13.61 -3.90
CA GLU A 131 11.08 -12.21 -3.76
C GLU A 131 9.64 -12.01 -4.24
N LEU A 132 9.05 -10.86 -3.92
CA LEU A 132 7.69 -10.54 -4.35
C LEU A 132 7.67 -10.35 -5.87
N VAL A 133 7.16 -11.33 -6.62
CA VAL A 133 7.14 -11.31 -8.09
C VAL A 133 5.73 -11.21 -8.63
N ASP A 134 5.56 -10.40 -9.68
CA ASP A 134 4.41 -10.44 -10.56
C ASP A 134 4.80 -9.95 -11.96
N HIS A 135 3.89 -10.05 -12.92
CA HIS A 135 4.14 -9.64 -14.30
C HIS A 135 4.62 -8.19 -14.45
N HIS A 136 4.15 -7.24 -13.63
CA HIS A 136 4.60 -5.85 -13.72
C HIS A 136 6.05 -5.74 -13.21
N ARG A 137 6.37 -6.40 -12.11
CA ARG A 137 7.74 -6.41 -11.57
C ARG A 137 8.74 -7.10 -12.52
N LEU A 138 8.32 -8.19 -13.16
CA LEU A 138 9.08 -8.84 -14.22
C LEU A 138 9.30 -7.91 -15.42
N GLN A 139 8.24 -7.25 -15.89
CA GLN A 139 8.34 -6.28 -16.98
C GLN A 139 9.30 -5.12 -16.63
N ALA A 140 9.22 -4.59 -15.41
CA ALA A 140 10.11 -3.54 -14.93
C ALA A 140 11.57 -3.98 -14.95
N MET A 141 11.86 -5.20 -14.47
CA MET A 141 13.21 -5.77 -14.53
C MET A 141 13.73 -5.80 -15.97
N THR A 142 12.97 -6.34 -16.93
CA THR A 142 13.41 -6.43 -18.34
C THR A 142 13.70 -5.08 -18.95
N GLU A 143 12.80 -4.11 -18.74
CA GLU A 143 12.97 -2.77 -19.30
C GLU A 143 14.20 -2.06 -18.71
N LEU A 144 14.44 -2.20 -17.41
CA LEU A 144 15.65 -1.65 -16.77
C LEU A 144 16.93 -2.33 -17.30
N LEU A 145 16.91 -3.66 -17.46
CA LEU A 145 18.04 -4.41 -18.06
C LEU A 145 18.30 -3.97 -19.50
N LYS A 146 17.23 -3.70 -20.27
CA LYS A 146 17.34 -3.18 -21.64
C LYS A 146 17.96 -1.80 -21.69
N GLU A 147 17.59 -0.92 -20.77
CA GLU A 147 18.13 0.44 -20.71
C GLU A 147 19.63 0.47 -20.40
N ILE A 148 20.12 -0.44 -19.55
CA ILE A 148 21.55 -0.59 -19.31
C ILE A 148 22.26 -1.45 -20.37
N LYS A 149 21.55 -1.89 -21.42
CA LYS A 149 22.04 -2.74 -22.51
C LYS A 149 22.62 -4.07 -22.02
N HIS A 150 22.01 -4.67 -21.00
CA HIS A 150 22.44 -5.97 -20.48
C HIS A 150 22.12 -7.10 -21.49
N LYS A 151 22.98 -8.11 -21.58
CA LYS A 151 22.85 -9.23 -22.53
C LYS A 151 21.54 -10.04 -22.40
N GLU A 152 20.98 -10.11 -21.20
CA GLU A 152 19.74 -10.84 -20.90
C GLU A 152 18.48 -9.96 -21.07
N ALA A 153 18.61 -8.75 -21.65
CA ALA A 153 17.51 -7.80 -21.84
C ALA A 153 16.41 -8.28 -22.80
N GLU A 154 16.71 -9.21 -23.70
CA GLU A 154 15.75 -9.74 -24.69
C GLU A 154 15.07 -11.04 -24.23
N GLN A 155 15.28 -11.45 -22.97
CA GLN A 155 14.64 -12.64 -22.42
C GLN A 155 13.12 -12.45 -22.33
N THR A 156 12.37 -13.38 -22.91
CA THR A 156 10.91 -13.43 -22.78
C THR A 156 10.52 -14.30 -21.60
N PHE A 157 9.64 -13.79 -20.72
CA PHE A 157 9.15 -14.54 -19.57
C PHE A 157 8.17 -15.63 -19.97
N SER A 158 8.37 -16.83 -19.44
CA SER A 158 7.52 -18.00 -19.71
C SER A 158 6.57 -18.34 -18.55
N LEU A 159 6.57 -17.52 -17.48
CA LEU A 159 5.82 -17.72 -16.25
C LEU A 159 6.19 -19.04 -15.54
N THR A 160 7.50 -19.19 -15.32
CA THR A 160 8.17 -20.39 -14.79
C THR A 160 8.94 -20.11 -13.51
N LEU A 161 9.48 -21.17 -12.87
CA LEU A 161 10.39 -21.04 -11.73
C LEU A 161 11.62 -20.18 -12.07
N THR A 162 12.20 -20.38 -13.25
CA THR A 162 13.35 -19.60 -13.72
C THR A 162 13.07 -18.10 -13.70
N ASP A 163 11.85 -17.68 -14.03
CA ASP A 163 11.48 -16.25 -14.01
C ASP A 163 11.45 -15.71 -12.57
N LEU A 164 10.98 -16.50 -11.60
CA LEU A 164 10.99 -16.15 -10.18
C LEU A 164 12.41 -16.06 -9.62
N GLU A 165 13.27 -17.02 -10.01
CA GLU A 165 14.68 -17.05 -9.61
C GLU A 165 15.45 -15.87 -10.21
N CYS A 166 15.30 -15.61 -11.51
CA CYS A 166 15.92 -14.46 -12.16
C CYS A 166 15.52 -13.14 -11.51
N TYR A 167 14.23 -12.95 -11.24
CA TYR A 167 13.77 -11.74 -10.55
C TYR A 167 14.31 -11.64 -9.12
N SER A 168 14.33 -12.75 -8.38
CA SER A 168 14.86 -12.76 -7.01
C SER A 168 16.34 -12.40 -6.98
N SER A 169 17.13 -12.94 -7.93
CA SER A 169 18.53 -12.59 -8.11
C SER A 169 18.73 -11.13 -8.52
N PHE A 170 17.92 -10.61 -9.44
CA PHE A 170 17.92 -9.18 -9.81
C PHE A 170 17.69 -8.30 -8.59
N PHE A 171 16.59 -8.53 -7.87
CA PHE A 171 16.16 -7.71 -6.75
C PHE A 171 17.24 -7.67 -5.66
N ARG A 172 17.78 -8.84 -5.28
CA ARG A 172 18.81 -8.98 -4.25
C ARG A 172 20.16 -8.40 -4.66
N ALA A 173 20.49 -8.38 -5.95
CA ALA A 173 21.71 -7.77 -6.45
C ALA A 173 21.63 -6.24 -6.48
N VAL A 174 20.47 -5.67 -6.79
CA VAL A 174 20.26 -4.23 -6.94
C VAL A 174 19.96 -3.54 -5.60
N MET A 175 19.13 -4.14 -4.75
CA MET A 175 18.68 -3.56 -3.48
C MET A 175 19.81 -3.01 -2.60
N PRO A 176 20.95 -3.71 -2.39
CA PRO A 176 22.03 -3.21 -1.53
C PRO A 176 22.75 -1.98 -2.09
N LYS A 177 22.58 -1.68 -3.38
CA LYS A 177 23.26 -0.56 -4.05
C LYS A 177 22.46 0.74 -4.02
N LEU A 178 21.22 0.70 -3.55
CA LEU A 178 20.37 1.89 -3.45
C LEU A 178 20.77 2.75 -2.22
N PRO A 179 20.59 4.08 -2.29
CA PRO A 179 21.08 5.00 -1.26
C PRO A 179 20.08 5.25 -0.11
N PHE A 180 18.97 4.53 -0.03
CA PHE A 180 17.87 4.80 0.91
C PHE A 180 17.96 4.02 2.23
N GLY A 181 19.10 3.39 2.50
CA GLY A 181 19.38 2.65 3.74
C GLY A 181 18.34 1.56 4.03
N LEU A 182 17.75 1.59 5.23
CA LEU A 182 16.74 0.61 5.67
C LEU A 182 15.48 0.61 4.78
N ARG A 183 15.21 1.69 4.03
CA ARG A 183 14.06 1.78 3.12
C ARG A 183 14.31 1.17 1.75
N ASN A 184 15.54 0.72 1.44
CA ASN A 184 15.91 0.19 0.13
C ASN A 184 14.96 -0.90 -0.38
N ARG A 185 14.64 -1.89 0.47
CA ARG A 185 13.75 -2.99 0.10
C ARG A 185 12.36 -2.49 -0.27
N ILE A 186 11.75 -1.67 0.59
CA ILE A 186 10.37 -1.20 0.42
C ILE A 186 10.26 -0.29 -0.81
N LEU A 187 11.22 0.63 -0.97
CA LEU A 187 11.24 1.56 -2.11
C LEU A 187 11.50 0.83 -3.42
N LEU A 188 12.44 -0.13 -3.46
CA LEU A 188 12.69 -0.91 -4.68
C LEU A 188 11.46 -1.72 -5.08
N ASP A 189 10.83 -2.41 -4.13
CA ASP A 189 9.65 -3.22 -4.39
C ASP A 189 8.50 -2.37 -4.98
N ARG A 190 8.21 -1.23 -4.34
CA ARG A 190 7.18 -0.31 -4.82
C ARG A 190 7.54 0.34 -6.14
N PHE A 191 8.80 0.72 -6.34
CA PHE A 191 9.29 1.25 -7.61
C PHE A 191 9.09 0.26 -8.75
N LEU A 192 9.52 -0.99 -8.60
CA LEU A 192 9.40 -2.00 -9.65
C LEU A 192 7.93 -2.25 -10.01
N LYS A 193 7.04 -2.25 -9.00
CA LYS A 193 5.60 -2.32 -9.25
C LYS A 193 5.06 -1.08 -9.97
N ALA A 194 5.44 0.12 -9.53
CA ALA A 194 4.99 1.38 -10.10
C ALA A 194 5.47 1.56 -11.54
N TYR A 195 6.76 1.36 -11.77
CA TYR A 195 7.42 1.43 -13.07
C TYR A 195 6.78 0.43 -14.04
N GLY A 196 6.68 -0.85 -13.67
CA GLY A 196 6.09 -1.88 -14.53
C GLY A 196 4.58 -1.75 -14.76
N ASN A 197 3.87 -1.01 -13.90
CA ASN A 197 2.44 -0.74 -14.04
C ASN A 197 2.14 0.68 -14.56
N ARG A 198 3.14 1.42 -15.05
CA ARG A 198 2.98 2.83 -15.47
C ARG A 198 1.92 3.01 -16.57
N CYS A 199 1.71 2.00 -17.42
CA CYS A 199 0.67 2.01 -18.46
C CYS A 199 -0.76 2.14 -17.88
N ALA A 200 -1.01 1.70 -16.65
CA ALA A 200 -2.31 1.89 -15.99
C ALA A 200 -2.62 3.37 -15.70
N TYR A 201 -1.60 4.23 -15.71
CA TYR A 201 -1.69 5.67 -15.45
C TYR A 201 -1.47 6.51 -16.72
N LYS A 202 -1.48 5.89 -17.91
CA LYS A 202 -1.26 6.63 -19.17
C LYS A 202 -2.36 7.67 -19.47
N ASN A 203 -3.57 7.43 -18.98
CA ASN A 203 -4.74 8.29 -19.18
C ASN A 203 -5.00 9.23 -17.98
N THR A 204 -4.14 9.22 -16.95
CA THR A 204 -4.23 10.22 -15.88
C THR A 204 -3.55 11.51 -16.33
N HIS A 205 -3.99 12.65 -15.81
CA HIS A 205 -3.32 13.94 -16.04
C HIS A 205 -1.82 13.84 -15.72
N ALA A 206 -0.97 14.57 -16.47
CA ALA A 206 0.48 14.53 -16.30
C ALA A 206 0.91 14.95 -14.88
N ASP A 207 0.15 15.88 -14.29
CA ASP A 207 0.37 16.40 -12.94
C ASP A 207 -0.30 15.57 -11.83
N TYR A 208 -0.90 14.43 -12.17
CA TYR A 208 -1.45 13.54 -11.15
C TYR A 208 -0.33 13.07 -10.22
N ARG A 209 -0.47 13.39 -8.94
CA ARG A 209 0.43 12.95 -7.87
C ARG A 209 -0.39 12.42 -6.70
N THR A 210 0.22 11.53 -5.95
CA THR A 210 -0.28 10.93 -4.71
C THR A 210 0.72 11.25 -3.62
N ILE A 211 0.21 11.48 -2.42
CA ILE A 211 1.03 11.77 -1.25
C ILE A 211 1.12 10.49 -0.43
N GLU A 212 2.33 10.13 0.00
CA GLU A 212 2.50 9.02 0.93
C GLU A 212 2.16 9.45 2.35
N PRO A 213 1.45 8.61 3.12
CA PRO A 213 1.19 8.92 4.52
C PRO A 213 2.48 8.88 5.33
N GLU A 214 2.70 9.90 6.16
CA GLU A 214 3.76 9.93 7.16
C GLU A 214 3.57 8.80 8.18
N ILE A 215 2.32 8.57 8.60
CA ILE A 215 1.93 7.54 9.56
C ILE A 215 1.18 6.45 8.81
N THR A 216 1.87 5.37 8.45
CA THR A 216 1.29 4.26 7.69
C THR A 216 0.52 3.27 8.56
N THR A 217 0.86 3.17 9.85
CA THR A 217 0.19 2.34 10.86
C THR A 217 -0.03 3.11 12.14
N PHE A 218 -1.10 2.76 12.86
CA PHE A 218 -1.45 3.42 14.11
C PHE A 218 -1.94 2.42 15.14
N SER A 219 -1.48 2.58 16.38
CA SER A 219 -1.96 1.84 17.55
C SER A 219 -2.05 2.77 18.74
N TRP A 220 -3.17 2.77 19.44
CA TRP A 220 -3.39 3.60 20.63
C TRP A 220 -2.38 3.33 21.75
N ASN A 221 -1.73 2.16 21.74
CA ASN A 221 -0.77 1.77 22.78
C ASN A 221 0.67 2.18 22.48
N SER A 222 1.00 2.54 21.23
CA SER A 222 2.39 2.76 20.82
C SER A 222 2.76 4.22 20.57
N PHE A 223 1.77 5.11 20.46
CA PHE A 223 2.04 6.51 20.09
C PHE A 223 1.88 7.46 21.29
N SER A 224 2.87 8.34 21.43
CA SER A 224 2.85 9.47 22.36
C SER A 224 3.19 10.75 21.60
N ALA A 225 2.40 11.80 21.79
CA ALA A 225 2.73 13.15 21.33
C ALA A 225 3.31 13.97 22.49
N LYS A 226 4.25 14.88 22.19
CA LYS A 226 4.87 15.78 23.16
C LYS A 226 3.92 16.90 23.57
N HIS A 227 3.22 17.51 22.62
CA HIS A 227 2.37 18.68 22.85
C HIS A 227 0.88 18.34 22.92
N PHE A 228 0.48 17.13 22.52
CA PHE A 228 -0.93 16.73 22.45
C PHE A 228 -1.27 15.57 23.38
N ASP A 229 -2.47 15.60 23.94
CA ASP A 229 -3.00 14.55 24.80
C ASP A 229 -3.99 13.67 24.02
N LEU A 230 -3.44 12.59 23.45
CA LEU A 230 -4.21 11.61 22.69
C LEU A 230 -5.19 10.81 23.57
N THR A 231 -5.03 10.81 24.91
CA THR A 231 -5.93 10.08 25.82
C THR A 231 -7.31 10.72 25.89
N LYS A 232 -7.42 12.02 25.57
CA LYS A 232 -8.67 12.77 25.47
C LYS A 232 -9.51 12.37 24.26
N ILE A 233 -8.91 11.66 23.28
CA ILE A 233 -9.65 11.05 22.18
C ILE A 233 -10.21 9.72 22.70
N THR A 234 -11.48 9.70 23.08
CA THR A 234 -12.11 8.53 23.71
C THR A 234 -12.77 7.59 22.71
N LEU A 235 -13.21 8.12 21.57
CA LEU A 235 -13.73 7.34 20.46
C LEU A 235 -12.60 6.63 19.71
N ARG A 236 -12.93 5.55 18.98
CA ARG A 236 -11.95 4.64 18.33
C ARG A 236 -12.30 4.28 16.88
N SER A 237 -13.11 5.11 16.23
CA SER A 237 -13.42 4.99 14.81
C SER A 237 -12.36 5.65 13.93
N ASN A 238 -12.45 5.44 12.62
CA ASN A 238 -11.48 5.98 11.65
C ASN A 238 -11.29 7.51 11.73
N ALA A 239 -12.35 8.29 12.03
CA ALA A 239 -12.21 9.74 12.18
C ALA A 239 -11.32 10.11 13.37
N ASP A 240 -11.41 9.32 14.45
CA ASP A 240 -10.67 9.54 15.70
C ASP A 240 -9.20 9.13 15.52
N ILE A 241 -8.95 8.07 14.75
CA ILE A 241 -7.61 7.65 14.32
C ILE A 241 -6.97 8.73 13.43
N LEU A 242 -7.69 9.24 12.42
CA LEU A 242 -7.19 10.31 11.56
C LEU A 242 -6.88 11.58 12.37
N PHE A 243 -7.71 11.92 13.36
CA PHE A 243 -7.41 13.03 14.26
C PHE A 243 -6.14 12.79 15.07
N ALA A 244 -5.96 11.61 15.66
CA ALA A 244 -4.74 11.26 16.37
C ALA A 244 -3.50 11.35 15.47
N CYS A 245 -3.59 10.87 14.22
CA CYS A 245 -2.52 11.01 13.23
C CYS A 245 -2.22 12.47 12.87
N LEU A 246 -3.24 13.33 12.79
CA LEU A 246 -3.05 14.77 12.56
C LEU A 246 -2.25 15.40 13.70
N LEU A 247 -2.63 15.11 14.95
CA LEU A 247 -1.92 15.62 16.13
C LEU A 247 -0.46 15.14 16.16
N LEU A 248 -0.21 13.87 15.84
CA LEU A 248 1.15 13.32 15.73
C LEU A 248 1.96 14.00 14.61
N SER A 249 1.37 14.23 13.44
CA SER A 249 2.05 14.94 12.34
C SER A 249 2.39 16.38 12.72
N LEU A 250 1.51 17.06 13.46
CA LEU A 250 1.77 18.42 13.95
C LEU A 250 2.81 18.46 15.07
N ASP A 251 2.90 17.40 15.88
CA ASP A 251 3.92 17.27 16.92
C ASP A 251 5.33 17.11 16.32
N SER A 252 5.45 16.36 15.22
CA SER A 252 6.69 16.19 14.47
C SER A 252 7.03 17.40 13.59
N HIS A 253 6.02 18.04 13.01
CA HIS A 253 6.16 19.15 12.06
C HIS A 253 5.21 20.30 12.45
N PRO A 254 5.58 21.10 13.47
CA PRO A 254 4.76 22.21 13.94
C PRO A 254 4.47 23.20 12.82
N ASN A 255 3.23 23.67 12.72
CA ASN A 255 2.87 24.78 11.86
C ASN A 255 2.94 26.10 12.63
N THR A 256 3.04 27.22 11.89
CA THR A 256 2.87 28.55 12.48
C THR A 256 1.49 28.69 13.12
N LEU A 257 1.42 29.48 14.19
CA LEU A 257 0.32 29.55 15.18
C LEU A 257 -1.05 30.01 14.62
N ASP A 258 -1.15 30.38 13.34
CA ASP A 258 -2.34 30.98 12.75
C ASP A 258 -3.41 29.96 12.30
N GLY A 259 -3.34 28.71 12.76
CA GLY A 259 -4.30 27.66 12.40
C GLY A 259 -4.01 27.00 11.06
N LEU A 260 -4.81 25.99 10.72
CA LEU A 260 -4.67 25.21 9.49
C LEU A 260 -5.83 25.51 8.56
N THR A 261 -5.65 25.36 7.25
CA THR A 261 -6.80 25.17 6.37
C THR A 261 -7.22 23.70 6.33
N ILE A 262 -8.46 23.43 5.94
CA ILE A 262 -8.90 22.06 5.65
C ILE A 262 -7.97 21.40 4.62
N GLY A 263 -7.50 22.14 3.61
CA GLY A 263 -6.51 21.71 2.62
C GLY A 263 -5.23 21.18 3.26
N GLN A 264 -4.63 21.96 4.16
CA GLN A 264 -3.40 21.57 4.87
C GLN A 264 -3.60 20.33 5.76
N ILE A 265 -4.78 20.18 6.35
CA ILE A 265 -5.13 18.97 7.12
C ILE A 265 -5.21 17.74 6.20
N ILE A 266 -5.80 17.87 5.01
CA ILE A 266 -5.89 16.78 4.02
C ILE A 266 -4.50 16.36 3.53
N GLU A 267 -3.61 17.32 3.27
CA GLU A 267 -2.23 17.04 2.83
C GLU A 267 -1.45 16.23 3.86
N ARG A 268 -1.71 16.46 5.16
CA ARG A 268 -1.11 15.70 6.28
C ARG A 268 -1.77 14.34 6.51
N LEU A 269 -2.99 14.14 6.01
CA LEU A 269 -3.76 12.92 6.18
C LEU A 269 -4.10 12.28 4.82
N PRO A 270 -3.12 11.92 3.98
CA PRO A 270 -3.44 11.31 2.70
C PRO A 270 -4.08 9.91 2.87
N LEU A 271 -4.81 9.46 1.85
CA LEU A 271 -5.39 8.12 1.83
C LEU A 271 -4.31 7.04 2.08
N GLY A 272 -4.56 6.15 3.04
CA GLY A 272 -3.59 5.17 3.53
C GLY A 272 -3.01 5.52 4.90
N THR A 273 -3.24 6.74 5.41
CA THR A 273 -2.92 7.11 6.79
C THR A 273 -3.52 6.08 7.75
N ALA A 274 -2.71 5.58 8.68
CA ALA A 274 -3.08 4.57 9.66
C ALA A 274 -3.71 3.29 9.05
N ASN A 275 -3.27 2.89 7.86
CA ASN A 275 -3.79 1.73 7.12
C ASN A 275 -5.29 1.86 6.75
N ILE A 276 -5.82 3.08 6.70
CA ILE A 276 -7.16 3.37 6.18
C ILE A 276 -7.05 3.50 4.65
N CYS A 277 -7.11 2.36 3.96
CA CYS A 277 -6.83 2.26 2.53
C CYS A 277 -8.09 2.23 1.65
N ASN A 278 -9.26 1.94 2.24
CA ASN A 278 -10.53 2.02 1.53
C ASN A 278 -10.96 3.49 1.31
N PRO A 279 -11.13 3.96 0.06
CA PRO A 279 -11.48 5.36 -0.20
C PRO A 279 -12.81 5.80 0.41
N ALA A 280 -13.83 4.94 0.42
CA ALA A 280 -15.13 5.30 0.98
C ALA A 280 -15.06 5.46 2.50
N SER A 281 -14.37 4.54 3.19
CA SER A 281 -14.13 4.63 4.64
C SER A 281 -13.28 5.84 5.01
N PHE A 282 -12.24 6.14 4.23
CA PHE A 282 -11.38 7.30 4.43
C PHE A 282 -12.17 8.61 4.23
N ASN A 283 -12.87 8.76 3.10
CA ASN A 283 -13.65 9.94 2.79
C ASN A 283 -14.73 10.20 3.85
N TYR A 284 -15.42 9.15 4.29
CA TYR A 284 -16.38 9.24 5.37
C TYR A 284 -15.72 9.69 6.68
N ALA A 285 -14.55 9.15 7.02
CA ALA A 285 -13.81 9.53 8.21
C ALA A 285 -13.34 10.99 8.15
N MET A 286 -12.90 11.50 6.99
CA MET A 286 -12.56 12.91 6.78
C MET A 286 -13.78 13.82 6.98
N ILE A 287 -14.97 13.45 6.49
CA ILE A 287 -16.20 14.22 6.73
C ILE A 287 -16.54 14.24 8.22
N ALA A 288 -16.45 13.08 8.89
CA ALA A 288 -16.75 12.97 10.31
C ALA A 288 -15.71 13.66 11.22
N LEU A 289 -14.46 13.81 10.76
CA LEU A 289 -13.38 14.55 11.43
C LEU A 289 -13.75 16.03 11.65
N PHE A 290 -14.36 16.64 10.63
CA PHE A 290 -14.76 18.04 10.61
C PHE A 290 -16.18 18.29 11.12
N GLY A 291 -16.91 17.25 11.54
CA GLY A 291 -18.26 17.35 12.08
C GLY A 291 -18.31 17.09 13.57
N ASN A 292 -19.50 17.22 14.16
CA ASN A 292 -19.82 16.93 15.55
C ASN A 292 -20.60 15.61 15.72
N GLN A 293 -20.39 14.66 14.80
CA GLN A 293 -21.05 13.36 14.90
C GLN A 293 -20.52 12.62 16.14
N LYS A 294 -21.42 12.16 17.02
CA LYS A 294 -21.08 11.50 18.31
C LYS A 294 -20.31 12.41 19.29
N GLY A 295 -20.52 13.72 19.26
CA GLY A 295 -19.90 14.65 20.21
C GLY A 295 -18.43 14.98 19.90
N ARG A 296 -17.98 14.77 18.66
CA ARG A 296 -16.64 15.14 18.22
C ARG A 296 -16.49 16.65 18.20
N ASP A 297 -15.52 17.15 18.95
CA ASP A 297 -15.19 18.57 19.08
C ASP A 297 -13.74 18.85 18.65
N TYR A 298 -13.23 18.10 17.66
CA TYR A 298 -11.83 18.12 17.26
C TYR A 298 -11.39 19.46 16.64
N ILE A 299 -12.25 20.04 15.80
CA ILE A 299 -11.94 21.19 14.97
C ILE A 299 -13.08 22.20 15.08
N HIS A 300 -12.71 23.47 15.26
CA HIS A 300 -13.59 24.63 15.20
C HIS A 300 -13.34 25.41 13.91
N PHE A 301 -14.39 25.98 13.34
CA PHE A 301 -14.31 26.82 12.15
C PHE A 301 -14.73 28.25 12.51
N GLU A 302 -14.16 29.22 11.81
CA GLU A 302 -14.64 30.61 11.89
C GLU A 302 -16.09 30.71 11.36
N ASN A 303 -16.41 29.95 10.31
CA ASN A 303 -17.77 29.78 9.83
C ASN A 303 -18.53 28.77 10.70
N SER A 304 -19.38 29.28 11.60
CA SER A 304 -20.17 28.47 12.55
C SER A 304 -21.13 27.48 11.89
N THR A 305 -21.52 27.71 10.63
CA THR A 305 -22.43 26.79 9.89
C THR A 305 -21.73 25.54 9.37
N LEU A 306 -20.39 25.58 9.26
CA LEU A 306 -19.63 24.54 8.58
C LEU A 306 -19.61 23.23 9.37
N THR A 307 -19.46 23.30 10.69
CA THR A 307 -19.54 22.13 11.58
C THR A 307 -20.88 21.39 11.43
N GLU A 308 -21.99 22.12 11.34
CA GLU A 308 -23.30 21.54 11.12
C GLU A 308 -23.42 20.91 9.73
N ALA A 309 -22.87 21.56 8.70
CA ALA A 309 -22.87 21.03 7.34
C ALA A 309 -22.11 19.70 7.25
N PHE A 310 -20.91 19.62 7.83
CA PHE A 310 -20.15 18.36 7.92
C PHE A 310 -20.91 17.29 8.73
N THR A 311 -21.55 17.67 9.84
CA THR A 311 -22.35 16.75 10.66
C THR A 311 -23.53 16.18 9.88
N LYS A 312 -24.25 17.02 9.12
CA LYS A 312 -25.34 16.59 8.24
C LYS A 312 -24.83 15.61 7.18
N GLN A 313 -23.72 15.92 6.51
CA GLN A 313 -23.09 15.02 5.53
C GLN A 313 -22.68 13.68 6.16
N ALA A 314 -22.13 13.67 7.38
CA ALA A 314 -21.75 12.45 8.08
C ALA A 314 -22.97 11.54 8.42
N ASN A 315 -24.17 12.11 8.55
CA ASN A 315 -25.39 11.38 8.91
C ASN A 315 -26.26 10.97 7.70
N GLN A 316 -25.97 11.43 6.48
CA GLN A 316 -26.79 11.17 5.29
C GLN A 316 -26.28 10.02 4.43
N SER A 317 -27.14 9.12 3.96
CA SER A 317 -26.74 8.02 3.05
C SER A 317 -26.21 8.52 1.70
N THR A 318 -26.75 9.63 1.18
CA THR A 318 -26.44 10.26 -0.11
C THR A 318 -25.34 11.34 -0.04
N ARG A 319 -24.53 11.30 1.03
CA ARG A 319 -23.46 12.28 1.30
C ARG A 319 -22.49 12.48 0.13
N ASN A 320 -21.98 13.70 -0.02
CA ASN A 320 -20.88 13.99 -0.91
C ASN A 320 -19.56 13.50 -0.30
N MET A 321 -19.02 12.38 -0.82
CA MET A 321 -17.76 11.78 -0.34
C MET A 321 -16.50 12.65 -0.53
N ARG A 322 -16.64 13.82 -1.15
CA ARG A 322 -15.54 14.80 -1.32
C ARG A 322 -15.93 16.17 -0.76
N PHE A 323 -16.90 16.23 0.14
CA PHE A 323 -17.40 17.48 0.72
C PHE A 323 -16.26 18.37 1.25
N TYR A 324 -15.30 17.78 1.96
CA TYR A 324 -14.13 18.48 2.50
C TYR A 324 -13.24 19.16 1.44
N ILE A 325 -13.23 18.68 0.19
CA ILE A 325 -12.41 19.28 -0.89
C ILE A 325 -12.98 20.64 -1.30
N HIS A 326 -14.31 20.77 -1.32
CA HIS A 326 -15.01 22.02 -1.66
C HIS A 326 -14.79 23.13 -0.62
N HIS A 327 -14.30 22.77 0.56
CA HIS A 327 -14.02 23.68 1.67
C HIS A 327 -12.52 23.74 2.01
N SER A 328 -11.64 23.36 1.07
CA SER A 328 -10.19 23.26 1.30
C SER A 328 -9.53 24.57 1.76
N SER A 329 -10.08 25.73 1.42
CA SER A 329 -9.59 27.05 1.86
C SER A 329 -10.10 27.48 3.22
N GLU A 330 -11.08 26.79 3.80
CA GLU A 330 -11.68 27.17 5.09
C GLU A 330 -10.69 26.97 6.24
N ARG A 331 -10.65 27.95 7.15
CA ARG A 331 -9.76 27.93 8.32
C ARG A 331 -10.32 27.02 9.41
N ALA A 332 -9.49 26.09 9.84
CA ALA A 332 -9.73 25.06 10.83
C ALA A 332 -8.81 25.29 12.05
N ILE A 333 -9.41 25.44 13.22
CA ILE A 333 -8.73 25.66 14.48
C ILE A 333 -8.86 24.38 15.31
N LEU A 334 -7.72 23.80 15.71
CA LEU A 334 -7.74 22.66 16.62
C LEU A 334 -8.30 23.07 17.97
N ASN A 335 -9.15 22.23 18.54
CA ASN A 335 -9.68 22.48 19.87
C ASN A 335 -8.55 22.42 20.93
N PRO A 336 -8.28 23.51 21.68
CA PRO A 336 -7.21 23.56 22.68
C PRO A 336 -7.33 22.48 23.77
N LYS A 337 -8.53 21.91 23.96
CA LYS A 337 -8.76 20.77 24.86
C LYS A 337 -7.77 19.63 24.62
N TYR A 338 -7.30 19.41 23.39
CA TYR A 338 -6.39 18.30 23.05
C TYR A 338 -4.91 18.62 23.28
N LEU A 339 -4.57 19.83 23.75
CA LEU A 339 -3.21 20.17 24.16
C LEU A 339 -2.87 19.51 25.50
N ARG A 340 -1.59 19.16 25.68
CA ARG A 340 -1.01 18.88 27.00
C ARG A 340 -0.78 20.21 27.71
N ILE A 341 -1.28 20.32 28.93
CA ILE A 341 -1.05 21.45 29.83
C ILE A 341 0.28 21.23 30.53
#